data_AF-A0A1T1HLU1-F1
#
_entry.id   AF-A0A1T1HLU1-F1
#
_cell.length_a   1.000
_cell.length_b   1.000
_cell.length_c   1.000
_cell.angle_alpha   90.00
_cell.angle_beta   90.00
_cell.angle_gamma   90.00
#
_symmetry.space_group_name_H-M   'P 1'
#
loop_
_entity.id
_entity.type
_entity.pdbx_description
1 polymer ?
#
loop_
_entity_poly.entity_id
_entity_poly.type
_entity_poly.pdbx_seq_one_letter_code
_entity_poly.pdbx_strand_id
1 'polypeptide(L)'
;MPPTLQLFAPDVFPSAPAEVRAYTVAAFRIAQRSDQLSLIAMSKPLLEFLLKKRALGYWIQKGWLIEVDQGYRLTDQGLVICQSALADQLATHNTTADRVAYWENEFRRNSQLPRAETFRI
;
A
#
# COMPACT_ATOMS: atom_id res chain seq x y z
N MET A 1 -5.25 26.78 2.12
CA MET A 1 -4.01 26.01 1.85
C MET A 1 -4.42 24.62 1.40
N PRO A 2 -3.77 24.02 0.39
CA PRO A 2 -4.06 22.64 0.03
C PRO A 2 -3.80 21.70 1.22
N PRO A 3 -4.59 20.62 1.38
CA PRO A 3 -4.38 19.68 2.46
C PRO A 3 -3.00 19.00 2.35
N THR A 4 -2.39 18.72 3.50
CA THR A 4 -1.11 18.04 3.60
C THR A 4 -1.27 16.71 4.34
N LEU A 5 -0.46 15.72 3.97
CA LEU A 5 -0.45 14.39 4.56
C LEU A 5 0.97 14.06 5.02
N GLN A 6 1.18 14.00 6.33
CA GLN A 6 2.42 13.47 6.90
C GLN A 6 2.36 11.95 6.92
N LEU A 7 3.38 11.30 6.38
CA LEU A 7 3.52 9.86 6.42
C LEU A 7 4.85 9.43 7.03
N PHE A 8 4.83 8.21 7.54
CA PHE A 8 5.93 7.52 8.17
C PHE A 8 6.11 6.15 7.52
N ALA A 9 7.34 5.65 7.44
CA ALA A 9 7.61 4.31 6.90
C ALA A 9 8.86 3.69 7.54
N PRO A 10 8.89 2.37 7.72
CA PRO A 10 10.10 1.69 8.19
C PRO A 10 11.20 1.71 7.12
N ASP A 11 12.45 1.66 7.56
CA ASP A 11 13.60 1.41 6.69
C ASP A 11 13.65 -0.04 6.24
N VAL A 12 13.26 -0.95 7.14
CA VAL A 12 13.24 -2.39 6.88
C VAL A 12 11.82 -2.78 6.50
N PHE A 13 11.66 -3.30 5.28
CA PHE A 13 10.38 -3.80 4.82
C PHE A 13 10.06 -5.11 5.55
N PRO A 14 8.80 -5.40 5.89
CA PRO A 14 8.44 -6.66 6.51
C PRO A 14 8.89 -7.85 5.66
N SER A 15 9.19 -8.98 6.30
CA SER A 15 9.66 -10.20 5.63
C SER A 15 8.62 -11.33 5.66
N ALA A 16 7.77 -11.38 6.68
CA ALA A 16 6.70 -12.37 6.75
C ALA A 16 5.68 -12.13 5.62
N PRO A 17 5.31 -13.16 4.82
CA PRO A 17 4.42 -12.98 3.66
C PRO A 17 3.11 -12.27 4.00
N ALA A 18 2.59 -12.57 5.20
CA ALA A 18 1.39 -11.99 5.74
C ALA A 18 1.50 -10.49 6.00
N GLU A 19 2.57 -10.09 6.69
CA GLU A 19 2.88 -8.70 6.99
C GLU A 19 3.19 -7.91 5.71
N VAL A 20 3.93 -8.51 4.78
CA VAL A 20 4.19 -7.91 3.46
C VAL A 20 2.88 -7.60 2.73
N ARG A 21 1.92 -8.52 2.77
CA ARG A 21 0.61 -8.30 2.16
C ARG A 21 -0.14 -7.18 2.87
N ALA A 22 -0.23 -7.23 4.20
CA ALA A 22 -0.90 -6.22 5.01
C ALA A 22 -0.37 -4.81 4.73
N TYR A 23 0.95 -4.67 4.81
CA TYR A 23 1.70 -3.45 4.51
C TYR A 23 1.37 -2.92 3.12
N THR A 24 1.38 -3.80 2.12
CA THR A 24 1.16 -3.39 0.72
C THR A 24 -0.26 -2.91 0.49
N VAL A 25 -1.26 -3.62 1.02
CA VAL A 25 -2.67 -3.20 0.93
C VAL A 25 -2.90 -1.87 1.65
N ALA A 26 -2.33 -1.70 2.85
CA ALA A 26 -2.37 -0.44 3.59
C ALA A 26 -1.75 0.71 2.78
N ALA A 27 -0.59 0.49 2.16
CA ALA A 27 0.07 1.49 1.33
C ALA A 27 -0.81 1.91 0.14
N PHE A 28 -1.47 0.97 -0.54
CA PHE A 28 -2.40 1.28 -1.62
C PHE A 28 -3.62 2.08 -1.14
N ARG A 29 -4.21 1.73 0.02
CA ARG A 29 -5.34 2.47 0.58
C ARG A 29 -4.98 3.90 0.96
N ILE A 30 -3.81 4.11 1.56
CA ILE A 30 -3.31 5.46 1.82
C ILE A 30 -3.11 6.23 0.52
N ALA A 31 -2.47 5.61 -0.49
CA ALA A 31 -2.19 6.27 -1.75
C ALA A 31 -3.45 6.59 -2.57
N GLN A 32 -4.52 5.80 -2.43
CA GLN A 32 -5.85 6.08 -3.01
C GLN A 32 -6.75 6.95 -2.12
N ARG A 33 -6.34 7.21 -0.87
CA ARG A 33 -7.14 7.92 0.15
C ARG A 33 -8.52 7.27 0.36
N SER A 34 -8.57 5.94 0.33
CA SER A 34 -9.82 5.17 0.42
C SER A 34 -9.58 3.88 1.17
N ASP A 35 -10.50 3.52 2.07
CA ASP A 35 -10.51 2.23 2.78
C ASP A 35 -10.86 1.07 1.84
N GLN A 36 -11.45 1.39 0.68
CA GLN A 36 -11.73 0.43 -0.38
C GLN A 36 -10.82 0.69 -1.57
N LEU A 37 -10.10 -0.35 -1.99
CA LEU A 37 -9.26 -0.29 -3.17
C LEU A 37 -10.12 -0.29 -4.43
N SER A 38 -9.65 0.45 -5.43
CA SER A 38 -10.29 0.62 -6.72
C SER A 38 -9.25 0.64 -7.85
N LEU A 39 -9.71 0.82 -9.08
CA LEU A 39 -8.84 0.98 -10.26
C LEU A 39 -8.39 2.43 -10.47
N ILE A 40 -8.51 3.32 -9.47
CA ILE A 40 -8.03 4.71 -9.56
C ILE A 40 -6.50 4.75 -9.46
N ALA A 41 -5.89 5.69 -10.17
CA ALA A 41 -4.45 5.92 -10.11
C ALA A 41 -4.02 6.43 -8.72
N MET A 42 -2.93 5.87 -8.22
CA MET A 42 -2.24 6.21 -6.99
C MET A 42 -1.05 7.12 -7.30
N SER A 43 -0.84 8.14 -6.47
CA SER A 43 0.30 9.03 -6.60
C SER A 43 1.62 8.27 -6.53
N LYS A 44 2.46 8.45 -7.55
CA LYS A 44 3.80 7.84 -7.64
C LYS A 44 4.69 8.17 -6.44
N PRO A 45 4.90 9.45 -6.05
CA PRO A 45 5.78 9.77 -4.92
C PRO A 45 5.28 9.18 -3.60
N LEU A 46 3.96 9.17 -3.37
CA LEU A 46 3.37 8.55 -2.17
C LEU A 46 3.67 7.05 -2.13
N LEU A 47 3.49 6.36 -3.25
CA LEU A 47 3.64 4.92 -3.30
C LEU A 47 5.11 4.47 -3.27
N GLU A 48 6.01 5.22 -3.90
CA GLU A 48 7.47 4.98 -3.81
C GLU A 48 8.04 5.31 -2.43
N PHE A 49 7.42 6.22 -1.68
CA PHE A 49 7.75 6.42 -0.28
C PHE A 49 7.31 5.22 0.56
N LEU A 50 6.05 4.80 0.45
CA LEU A 50 5.54 3.71 1.27
C LEU A 50 6.16 2.36 0.90
N LEU A 51 6.32 2.04 -0.39
CA LEU A 51 6.80 0.74 -0.86
C LEU A 51 8.23 0.80 -1.39
N LYS A 52 9.04 -0.23 -1.09
CA LYS A 52 10.36 -0.38 -1.72
C LYS A 52 10.23 -0.64 -3.21
N LYS A 53 11.15 -0.10 -4.03
CA LYS A 53 11.20 -0.31 -5.49
C LYS A 53 11.09 -1.78 -5.91
N ARG A 54 11.71 -2.70 -5.16
CA ARG A 54 11.62 -4.15 -5.42
C ARG A 54 10.18 -4.69 -5.30
N ALA A 55 9.42 -4.21 -4.30
CA ALA A 55 8.03 -4.60 -4.13
C ALA A 55 7.19 -4.08 -5.29
N LEU A 56 7.32 -2.81 -5.66
CA LEU A 56 6.63 -2.23 -6.82
C LEU A 56 6.96 -2.99 -8.11
N GLY A 57 8.24 -3.26 -8.36
CA GLY A 57 8.68 -4.01 -9.54
C GLY A 57 8.10 -5.42 -9.59
N TYR A 58 7.99 -6.11 -8.45
CA TYR A 58 7.33 -7.42 -8.39
C TYR A 58 5.85 -7.34 -8.78
N TRP A 59 5.10 -6.36 -8.27
CA TRP A 59 3.68 -6.19 -8.59
C TRP A 59 3.46 -5.85 -10.07
N ILE A 60 4.35 -5.05 -10.66
CA ILE A 60 4.34 -4.73 -12.08
C ILE A 60 4.65 -5.97 -12.92
N GLN A 61 5.71 -6.73 -12.57
CA GLN A 61 6.07 -7.96 -13.26
C GLN A 61 4.94 -9.01 -13.24
N LYS A 62 4.15 -9.04 -12.17
CA LYS A 62 2.98 -9.93 -12.06
C LYS A 62 1.74 -9.46 -12.82
N GLY A 63 1.75 -8.26 -13.40
CA GLY A 63 0.60 -7.68 -14.08
C GLY A 63 -0.52 -7.23 -13.12
N TRP A 64 -0.22 -7.08 -11.83
CA TRP A 64 -1.19 -6.65 -10.82
C TRP A 64 -1.22 -5.13 -10.62
N LEU A 65 -0.14 -4.47 -11.02
CA LEU A 65 0.02 -3.03 -10.99
C LEU A 65 0.57 -2.57 -12.34
N ILE A 66 0.11 -1.43 -12.82
CA ILE A 66 0.64 -0.80 -14.02
C ILE A 66 1.07 0.63 -13.71
N GLU A 67 2.11 1.09 -14.39
CA GLU A 67 2.51 2.49 -14.36
C GLU A 67 1.63 3.29 -15.33
N VAL A 68 1.21 4.47 -14.88
CA VAL A 68 0.44 5.46 -15.66
C VAL A 68 1.12 6.82 -15.50
N ASP A 69 0.81 7.80 -16.35
CA ASP A 69 1.55 9.08 -16.48
C ASP A 69 2.12 9.67 -15.18
N GLN A 70 1.31 9.76 -14.12
CA GLN A 70 1.72 10.37 -12.84
C GLN A 70 1.64 9.41 -11.64
N GLY A 71 1.59 8.09 -11.88
CA GLY A 71 1.19 7.17 -10.83
C GLY A 71 1.27 5.69 -11.13
N TYR A 72 0.66 4.93 -10.24
CA TYR A 72 0.45 3.50 -10.41
C TYR A 72 -1.03 3.18 -10.31
N ARG A 73 -1.51 2.19 -11.04
CA ARG A 73 -2.91 1.79 -11.02
C ARG A 73 -2.99 0.28 -10.83
N LEU A 74 -3.88 -0.17 -9.96
CA LEU A 74 -4.21 -1.59 -9.88
C LEU A 74 -4.88 -2.04 -11.17
N THR A 75 -4.55 -3.25 -11.62
CA THR A 75 -5.36 -3.95 -12.62
C THR A 75 -6.53 -4.65 -11.94
N ASP A 76 -7.50 -5.15 -12.71
CA ASP A 76 -8.60 -5.97 -12.17
C ASP A 76 -8.05 -7.16 -11.38
N GLN A 77 -7.01 -7.83 -11.92
CA GLN A 77 -6.35 -8.94 -11.24
C GLN A 77 -5.67 -8.48 -9.94
N GLY A 78 -4.98 -7.33 -9.95
CA GLY A 78 -4.36 -6.78 -8.74
C GLY A 78 -5.37 -6.42 -7.67
N LEU A 79 -6.53 -5.89 -8.06
CA LEU A 79 -7.62 -5.58 -7.15
C LEU A 79 -8.19 -6.86 -6.53
N VAL A 80 -8.47 -7.89 -7.32
CA VAL A 80 -8.89 -9.21 -6.82
C VAL A 80 -7.87 -9.78 -5.85
N ILE A 81 -6.58 -9.71 -6.16
CA ILE A 81 -5.51 -10.18 -5.26
C ILE A 81 -5.53 -9.44 -3.92
N CYS A 82 -5.79 -8.13 -3.91
CA CYS A 82 -5.88 -7.36 -2.67
C CYS A 82 -7.16 -7.69 -1.88
N GLN A 83 -8.29 -7.84 -2.56
CA GLN A 83 -9.59 -8.13 -1.94
C GLN A 83 -9.65 -9.56 -1.39
N SER A 84 -9.20 -10.54 -2.16
CA SER A 84 -9.10 -11.93 -1.69
C SER A 84 -8.21 -12.00 -0.47
N ALA A 85 -7.07 -11.31 -0.45
CA ALA A 85 -6.20 -11.31 0.72
C ALA A 85 -6.86 -10.83 2.03
N LEU A 86 -7.98 -10.11 1.95
CA LEU A 86 -8.75 -9.61 3.10
C LEU A 86 -10.00 -10.43 3.44
N ALA A 87 -10.50 -11.26 2.53
CA ALA A 87 -11.62 -12.14 2.85
C ALA A 87 -11.12 -13.17 3.88
N ASP A 88 -11.84 -13.51 4.94
CA ASP A 88 -11.31 -14.43 5.98
C ASP A 88 -11.56 -15.92 5.66
N GLN A 89 -11.78 -16.29 4.38
CA GLN A 89 -12.41 -17.58 4.03
C GLN A 89 -11.64 -18.55 3.12
N LEU A 90 -10.41 -18.26 2.68
CA LEU A 90 -9.59 -19.17 1.87
C LEU A 90 -8.19 -19.36 2.48
N ALA A 91 -7.65 -20.58 2.35
CA ALA A 91 -6.31 -20.92 2.81
C ALA A 91 -5.18 -20.14 2.10
N THR A 92 -5.50 -19.47 0.99
CA THR A 92 -4.56 -18.60 0.24
C THR A 92 -4.49 -17.18 0.80
N HIS A 93 -5.34 -16.84 1.78
CA HIS A 93 -5.36 -15.54 2.42
C HIS A 93 -4.25 -15.46 3.44
N ASN A 94 -3.32 -14.55 3.20
CA ASN A 94 -2.18 -14.40 4.06
C ASN A 94 -2.28 -13.18 4.97
N THR A 95 -3.34 -12.38 4.97
CA THR A 95 -3.48 -11.23 5.89
C THR A 95 -4.91 -11.10 6.42
N THR A 96 -5.14 -10.19 7.36
CA THR A 96 -6.45 -9.82 7.90
C THR A 96 -6.69 -8.31 7.78
N ALA A 97 -7.94 -7.87 7.93
CA ALA A 97 -8.29 -6.45 7.99
C ALA A 97 -7.57 -5.71 9.13
N ASP A 98 -7.44 -6.35 10.30
CA ASP A 98 -6.77 -5.76 11.47
C ASP A 98 -5.28 -5.47 11.20
N ARG A 99 -4.58 -6.35 10.48
CA ARG A 99 -3.18 -6.13 10.12
C ARG A 99 -3.02 -4.99 9.12
N VAL A 100 -3.97 -4.83 8.20
CA VAL A 100 -3.98 -3.69 7.28
C VAL A 100 -4.21 -2.40 8.06
N ALA A 101 -5.20 -2.38 8.96
CA ALA A 101 -5.48 -1.22 9.81
C ALA A 101 -4.30 -0.86 10.72
N TYR A 102 -3.57 -1.85 11.23
CA TYR A 102 -2.32 -1.64 11.96
C TYR A 102 -1.33 -0.84 11.11
N TRP A 103 -1.01 -1.30 9.89
CA TRP A 103 -0.06 -0.60 9.02
C TRP A 103 -0.54 0.78 8.57
N GLU A 104 -1.83 0.96 8.32
CA GLU A 104 -2.38 2.29 8.02
C GLU A 104 -2.17 3.27 9.19
N ASN A 105 -2.34 2.80 10.43
CA ASN A 105 -2.06 3.60 11.62
C ASN A 105 -0.57 3.91 11.77
N GLU A 106 0.29 2.90 11.58
CA GLU A 106 1.74 3.08 11.62
C GLU A 106 2.20 4.16 10.63
N PHE A 107 1.74 4.08 9.37
CA PHE A 107 2.10 5.06 8.35
C PHE A 107 1.62 6.48 8.65
N ARG A 108 0.49 6.65 9.33
CA ARG A 108 -0.11 7.98 9.58
C ARG A 108 0.34 8.60 10.89
N ARG A 109 0.74 7.80 11.88
CA ARG A 109 0.88 8.25 13.28
C ARG A 109 2.21 7.89 13.92
N ASN A 110 2.94 6.89 13.43
CA ASN A 110 4.14 6.44 14.10
C ASN A 110 5.35 7.32 13.76
N SER A 111 5.52 8.41 14.51
CA SER A 111 6.66 9.33 14.40
C SER A 111 7.99 8.74 14.85
N GLN A 112 8.02 7.50 15.36
CA GLN A 112 9.25 6.79 15.71
C GLN A 112 9.83 6.01 14.53
N LEU A 113 9.08 5.84 13.44
CA LEU A 113 9.62 5.21 12.23
C LEU A 113 10.68 6.12 11.58
N PRO A 114 11.76 5.54 11.05
CA PRO A 114 12.95 6.29 10.63
C PRO A 114 12.73 7.18 9.41
N ARG A 115 11.71 6.91 8.60
CA ARG A 115 11.41 7.70 7.39
C ARG A 115 10.14 8.49 7.63
N ALA A 116 10.18 9.80 7.37
CA ALA A 116 9.05 10.70 7.49
C ALA A 116 9.03 11.70 6.33
N GLU A 117 7.87 11.92 5.71
CA GLU A 117 7.72 12.86 4.59
C GLU A 117 6.32 13.48 4.55
N THR A 118 6.24 14.76 4.17
CA THR A 118 4.97 15.50 4.01
C THR A 118 4.60 15.61 2.55
N PHE A 119 3.41 15.12 2.19
CA PHE A 119 2.88 15.17 0.83
C PHE A 119 1.79 16.22 0.69
N ARG A 120 1.76 16.92 -0.44
CA ARG A 120 0.63 17.79 -0.83
C ARG A 120 -0.38 16.92 -1.58
N ILE A 121 -1.65 16.98 -1.18
CA ILE A 121 -2.73 16.11 -1.67
C ILE A 121 -3.99 16.90 -2.04
#